data_AF-A0A914IWS9-F1
#
_entry.id   AF-A0A914IWS9-F1
#
_cell.length_a   1.000
_cell.length_b   1.000
_cell.length_c   1.000
_cell.angle_alpha   90.00
_cell.angle_beta   90.00
_cell.angle_gamma   90.00
#
_symmetry.space_group_name_H-M   'P 1'
#
loop_
_entity.id
_entity.type
_entity.pdbx_description
1 polymer ?
#
loop_
_entity_poly.entity_id
_entity_poly.type
_entity_poly.pdbx_seq_one_letter_code
_entity_poly.pdbx_strand_id
1 'polypeptide(L)'
;TGAFLKDDHFSWVRGVYEWSQLFAFYKLWSQDFVWENENDLDKLIMKSFRFRIGVTEFNTPTDLVRVTRGLREIAARHPDLNIITYQQSRPIADQLNVLLPNTLQNDSLAIICMIVIALLFIPNPICTFWITIAIITIDLGVIGFLSLWSVKLDPISMITLILSIGFSIEFSAHVTYGFISNEQNLNPKERCIDAMEKLAWPG
;
A
#
# COMPACT_ATOMS: atom_id res chain seq x y z
N THR A 1 39.52 -14.48 -43.63
CA THR A 1 39.83 -13.04 -43.60
C THR A 1 39.33 -12.49 -42.28
N GLY A 2 40.25 -12.25 -41.35
CA GLY A 2 39.91 -11.86 -39.97
C GLY A 2 39.32 -10.45 -39.91
N ALA A 3 38.06 -10.36 -39.54
CA ALA A 3 37.44 -9.09 -39.20
C ALA A 3 37.93 -8.70 -37.80
N PHE A 4 38.93 -7.80 -37.76
CA PHE A 4 39.19 -7.01 -36.58
C PHE A 4 37.94 -6.20 -36.29
N LEU A 5 37.11 -6.67 -35.35
CA LEU A 5 36.12 -5.86 -34.67
C LEU A 5 36.90 -4.76 -33.95
N LYS A 6 37.04 -3.59 -34.59
CA LYS A 6 37.36 -2.36 -33.87
C LYS A 6 36.22 -2.16 -32.88
N ASP A 7 36.54 -2.22 -31.59
CA ASP A 7 35.59 -2.04 -30.48
C ASP A 7 35.23 -0.55 -30.35
N ASP A 8 34.65 0.00 -31.41
CA ASP A 8 34.26 1.40 -31.52
C ASP A 8 32.75 1.48 -31.39
N HIS A 9 32.25 2.35 -30.50
CA HIS A 9 30.81 2.54 -30.24
C HIS A 9 30.03 2.74 -31.53
N PHE A 10 30.61 3.47 -32.48
CA PHE A 10 30.01 3.72 -33.78
C PHE A 10 29.79 2.44 -34.60
N SER A 11 30.78 1.54 -34.60
CA SER A 11 30.66 0.24 -35.29
C SER A 11 29.62 -0.67 -34.64
N TRP A 12 29.49 -0.61 -33.31
CA TRP A 12 28.47 -1.35 -32.57
C TRP A 12 27.06 -0.84 -32.90
N VAL A 13 26.84 0.48 -32.86
CA VAL A 13 25.54 1.11 -33.19
C VAL A 13 25.10 0.71 -34.60
N ARG A 14 26.02 0.78 -35.57
CA ARG A 14 25.77 0.36 -36.95
C ARG A 14 25.42 -1.12 -37.06
N GLY A 15 26.17 -1.99 -36.39
CA GLY A 15 25.92 -3.43 -36.38
C GLY A 15 24.56 -3.79 -35.78
N VAL A 16 24.17 -3.12 -34.69
CA VAL A 16 22.85 -3.32 -34.06
C VAL A 16 21.74 -2.83 -34.96
N TYR A 17 21.91 -1.70 -35.66
CA TYR A 17 20.94 -1.21 -36.62
C TYR A 17 20.74 -2.19 -37.77
N GLU A 18 21.82 -2.61 -38.44
CA GLU A 18 21.76 -3.57 -39.55
C GLU A 18 21.13 -4.91 -39.09
N TRP A 19 21.50 -5.40 -37.91
CA TRP A 19 20.90 -6.60 -37.31
C TRP A 19 19.39 -6.42 -37.03
N SER A 20 18.98 -5.27 -36.50
CA SER A 20 17.57 -4.99 -36.17
C SER A 20 16.69 -4.90 -37.43
N GLN A 21 17.27 -4.51 -38.56
CA GLN A 21 16.59 -4.37 -39.86
C GLN A 21 16.45 -5.70 -40.62
N LEU A 22 17.06 -6.80 -40.15
CA LEU A 22 16.89 -8.11 -40.78
C LEU A 22 15.42 -8.52 -40.81
N PHE A 23 14.95 -9.03 -41.96
CA PHE A 23 13.52 -9.19 -42.30
C PHE A 23 12.68 -9.94 -41.24
N ALA A 24 13.24 -10.93 -40.55
CA ALA A 24 12.57 -11.68 -39.49
C ALA A 24 12.42 -10.90 -38.16
N PHE A 25 13.28 -9.91 -37.95
CA PHE A 25 13.46 -9.18 -36.71
C PHE A 25 12.88 -7.77 -36.78
N TYR A 26 12.84 -7.15 -37.96
CA TYR A 26 12.34 -5.79 -38.16
C TYR A 26 10.98 -5.53 -37.50
N LYS A 27 9.99 -6.41 -37.70
CA LYS A 27 8.64 -6.23 -37.12
C LYS A 27 8.62 -6.29 -35.59
N LEU A 28 9.52 -7.06 -34.98
CA LEU A 28 9.59 -7.23 -33.53
C LEU A 28 10.38 -6.09 -32.86
N TRP A 29 11.48 -5.68 -33.49
CA TRP A 29 12.47 -4.77 -32.90
C TRP A 29 12.31 -3.31 -33.34
N SER A 30 11.59 -3.03 -34.43
CA SER A 30 11.27 -1.65 -34.85
C SER A 30 10.51 -0.84 -33.79
N GLN A 31 9.80 -1.51 -32.87
CA GLN A 31 9.15 -0.85 -31.73
C GLN A 31 10.02 -0.79 -30.47
N ASP A 32 11.09 -1.58 -30.42
CA ASP A 32 11.98 -1.70 -29.26
C ASP A 32 13.20 -0.78 -29.36
N PHE A 33 13.63 -0.40 -30.57
CA PHE A 33 14.73 0.56 -30.79
C PHE A 33 14.24 1.83 -31.49
N VAL A 34 14.66 2.99 -30.98
CA VAL A 34 14.43 4.28 -31.61
C VAL A 34 15.77 4.82 -32.12
N TRP A 35 15.83 5.08 -33.41
CA TRP A 35 17.00 5.57 -34.12
C TRP A 35 16.81 7.03 -34.52
N GLU A 36 17.91 7.76 -34.60
CA GLU A 36 17.97 9.14 -35.09
C GLU A 36 18.94 9.21 -36.26
N ASN A 37 18.63 10.03 -37.27
CA ASN A 37 19.39 10.17 -38.52
C ASN A 37 19.53 8.88 -39.36
N GLU A 38 18.44 8.11 -39.52
CA GLU A 38 18.44 6.88 -40.34
C GLU A 38 18.88 7.09 -41.81
N ASN A 39 18.79 8.32 -42.33
CA ASN A 39 19.20 8.67 -43.68
C ASN A 39 20.72 8.71 -43.88
N ASP A 40 21.50 8.85 -42.82
CA ASP A 40 22.96 8.98 -42.86
C ASP A 40 23.59 8.01 -41.84
N LEU A 41 24.08 6.87 -42.34
CA LEU A 41 24.69 5.84 -41.50
C LEU A 41 25.87 6.38 -40.69
N ASP A 42 26.59 7.40 -41.19
CA ASP A 42 27.75 8.01 -40.52
C ASP A 42 27.36 8.89 -39.33
N LYS A 43 26.07 9.23 -39.20
CA LYS A 43 25.51 10.03 -38.09
C LYS A 43 24.40 9.30 -37.34
N LEU A 44 24.31 7.98 -37.51
CA LEU A 44 23.29 7.16 -36.87
C LEU A 44 23.48 7.16 -35.35
N ILE A 45 22.42 7.53 -34.63
CA ILE A 45 22.43 7.55 -33.16
C ILE A 45 21.28 6.68 -32.64
N MET A 46 21.58 5.80 -31.70
CA MET A 46 20.56 5.07 -30.95
C MET A 46 20.04 5.96 -29.82
N LYS A 47 18.79 6.40 -29.90
CA LYS A 47 18.20 7.36 -28.96
C LYS A 47 17.64 6.68 -27.71
N SER A 48 16.96 5.55 -27.90
CA SER A 48 16.41 4.76 -26.80
C SER A 48 16.19 3.32 -27.22
N PHE A 49 16.29 2.40 -26.26
CA PHE A 49 15.99 1.00 -26.47
C PHE A 49 15.17 0.45 -25.29
N ARG A 50 14.33 -0.54 -25.58
CA ARG A 50 13.54 -1.26 -24.58
C ARG A 50 14.00 -2.71 -24.51
N PHE A 51 14.29 -3.19 -23.31
CA PHE A 51 14.46 -4.61 -23.02
C PHE A 51 13.31 -5.10 -22.11
N ARG A 52 12.88 -6.33 -22.34
CA ARG A 52 11.87 -7.00 -21.52
C ARG A 52 12.57 -8.02 -20.64
N ILE A 53 12.29 -7.98 -19.34
CA ILE A 53 12.79 -8.96 -18.38
C ILE A 53 11.61 -9.83 -17.97
N GLY A 54 11.76 -11.15 -18.14
CA GLY A 54 10.85 -12.13 -17.55
C GLY A 54 11.24 -12.36 -16.09
N VAL A 55 10.27 -12.26 -15.18
CA VAL A 55 10.47 -12.55 -13.76
C VAL A 55 9.77 -13.86 -13.45
N THR A 56 10.50 -14.82 -12.86
CA THR A 56 9.96 -16.09 -12.38
C THR A 56 9.41 -15.94 -10.96
N GLU A 57 8.45 -16.78 -10.57
CA GLU A 57 7.84 -16.82 -9.22
C GLU A 57 7.02 -15.57 -8.81
N PHE A 58 6.16 -15.09 -9.70
CA PHE A 58 5.24 -13.99 -9.41
C PHE A 58 3.91 -14.52 -8.84
N ASN A 59 3.85 -14.80 -7.54
CA ASN A 59 2.66 -15.40 -6.90
C ASN A 59 1.92 -14.46 -5.95
N THR A 60 2.59 -13.43 -5.41
CA THR A 60 1.96 -12.52 -4.44
C THR A 60 2.08 -11.04 -4.81
N PRO A 61 1.13 -10.19 -4.37
CA PRO A 61 1.23 -8.73 -4.50
C PRO A 61 2.47 -8.15 -3.80
N THR A 62 2.96 -8.80 -2.76
CA THR A 62 4.19 -8.42 -2.05
C THR A 62 5.42 -8.65 -2.93
N ASP A 63 5.45 -9.73 -3.71
CA ASP A 63 6.52 -9.99 -4.67
C ASP A 63 6.56 -8.91 -5.75
N LEU A 64 5.38 -8.46 -6.21
CA LEU A 64 5.28 -7.32 -7.13
C LEU A 64 5.93 -6.05 -6.58
N VAL A 65 5.62 -5.72 -5.32
CA VAL A 65 6.22 -4.58 -4.62
C VAL A 65 7.73 -4.74 -4.53
N ARG A 66 8.21 -5.94 -4.17
CA ARG A 66 9.63 -6.24 -4.02
C ARG A 66 10.41 -6.11 -5.32
N VAL A 67 9.90 -6.70 -6.39
CA VAL A 67 10.52 -6.64 -7.73
C VAL A 67 10.54 -5.22 -8.26
N THR A 68 9.42 -4.49 -8.11
CA THR A 68 9.34 -3.08 -8.52
C THR A 68 10.35 -2.23 -7.75
N ARG A 69 10.53 -2.47 -6.45
CA ARG A 69 11.52 -1.78 -5.62
C ARG A 69 12.95 -2.10 -6.06
N GLY A 70 13.28 -3.38 -6.28
CA GLY A 70 14.61 -3.78 -6.75
C GLY A 70 14.98 -3.17 -8.11
N LEU A 71 14.03 -3.15 -9.06
CA LEU A 71 14.22 -2.49 -10.36
C LEU A 71 14.45 -0.98 -10.22
N ARG A 72 13.75 -0.31 -9.29
CA ARG A 72 13.96 1.12 -8.99
C ARG A 72 15.34 1.37 -8.38
N GLU A 73 15.79 0.52 -7.46
CA GLU A 73 17.12 0.65 -6.86
C GLU A 73 18.23 0.47 -7.89
N ILE A 74 18.09 -0.49 -8.81
CA ILE A 74 19.06 -0.69 -9.89
C ILE A 74 19.09 0.53 -10.81
N ALA A 75 17.92 1.04 -11.20
CA ALA A 75 17.83 2.26 -12.01
C ALA A 75 18.46 3.48 -11.28
N ALA A 76 18.27 3.59 -9.97
CA ALA A 76 18.84 4.68 -9.16
C ALA A 76 20.38 4.57 -8.99
N ARG A 77 20.95 3.35 -9.04
CA ARG A 77 22.41 3.15 -8.99
C ARG A 77 23.12 3.58 -10.28
N HIS A 78 22.40 3.64 -11.39
CA HIS A 78 22.94 4.00 -12.71
C HIS A 78 22.22 5.23 -13.28
N PRO A 79 22.39 6.42 -12.66
CA PRO A 79 21.76 7.66 -13.14
C PRO A 79 22.31 8.10 -14.50
N ASP A 80 23.51 7.67 -14.86
CA ASP A 80 24.15 7.87 -16.16
C ASP A 80 23.37 7.24 -17.33
N LEU A 81 22.63 6.16 -17.06
CA LEU A 81 21.90 5.40 -18.08
C LEU A 81 20.43 5.83 -18.26
N ASN A 82 19.93 6.80 -17.47
CA ASN A 82 18.54 7.31 -17.54
C ASN A 82 17.48 6.18 -17.66
N ILE A 83 17.60 5.14 -16.83
CA ILE A 83 16.77 3.93 -16.94
C ILE A 83 15.35 4.22 -16.45
N ILE A 84 14.37 4.00 -17.33
CA ILE A 84 12.94 4.10 -16.98
C ILE A 84 12.37 2.69 -16.91
N THR A 85 11.90 2.28 -15.72
CA THR A 85 11.28 0.96 -15.55
C THR A 85 9.77 1.05 -15.80
N TYR A 86 9.24 0.28 -16.74
CA TYR A 86 7.80 0.21 -17.02
C TYR A 86 7.27 -1.18 -16.68
N GLN A 87 6.25 -1.25 -15.82
CA GLN A 87 5.55 -2.47 -15.45
C GLN A 87 4.05 -2.17 -15.51
N GLN A 88 3.27 -3.00 -16.20
CA GLN A 88 1.82 -2.80 -16.35
C GLN A 88 1.08 -2.72 -15.00
N SER A 89 1.61 -3.41 -13.98
CA SER A 89 1.05 -3.46 -12.63
C SER A 89 1.67 -2.45 -11.65
N ARG A 90 2.47 -1.47 -12.12
CA ARG A 90 3.03 -0.39 -11.29
C ARG A 90 2.00 0.31 -10.38
N PRO A 91 0.79 0.70 -10.88
CA PRO A 91 -0.18 1.40 -10.04
C PRO A 91 -0.61 0.60 -8.82
N ILE A 92 -0.75 -0.73 -8.96
CA ILE A 92 -1.14 -1.63 -7.87
C ILE A 92 -0.01 -1.73 -6.84
N ALA A 93 1.24 -1.85 -7.30
CA ALA A 93 2.41 -1.91 -6.43
C ALA A 93 2.60 -0.62 -5.61
N ASP A 94 2.39 0.54 -6.25
CA ASP A 94 2.52 1.84 -5.59
C ASP A 94 1.37 2.08 -4.59
N GLN A 95 0.14 1.68 -4.94
CA GLN A 95 -1.00 1.73 -4.02
C GLN A 95 -0.75 0.87 -2.77
N LEU A 96 -0.30 -0.38 -2.94
CA LEU A 96 -0.06 -1.29 -1.81
C LEU A 96 1.02 -0.76 -0.84
N ASN A 97 2.07 -0.11 -1.37
CA ASN A 97 3.15 0.47 -0.55
C ASN A 97 2.69 1.65 0.30
N VAL A 98 1.80 2.50 -0.24
CA VAL A 98 1.38 3.74 0.42
C VAL A 98 0.16 3.50 1.32
N LEU A 99 -0.67 2.53 0.99
CA LEU A 99 -1.89 2.21 1.72
C LEU A 99 -1.63 1.77 3.16
N LEU A 100 -0.72 0.80 3.36
CA LEU A 100 -0.44 0.22 4.66
C LEU A 100 -0.06 1.27 5.73
N PRO A 101 0.94 2.15 5.49
CA PRO A 101 1.30 3.18 6.46
C PRO A 101 0.21 4.23 6.65
N ASN A 102 -0.52 4.59 5.58
CA ASN A 102 -1.60 5.57 5.68
C ASN A 102 -2.77 5.05 6.52
N THR A 103 -3.12 3.76 6.41
CA THR A 103 -4.15 3.18 7.26
C THR A 103 -3.71 3.17 8.72
N LEU A 104 -2.49 2.74 9.03
CA LEU A 104 -1.99 2.74 10.41
C LEU A 104 -1.99 4.15 11.01
N GLN A 105 -1.62 5.16 10.23
CA GLN A 105 -1.74 6.56 10.67
C GLN A 105 -3.19 6.97 10.92
N ASN A 106 -4.09 6.70 9.97
CA ASN A 106 -5.49 7.07 10.10
C ASN A 106 -6.17 6.37 11.29
N ASP A 107 -5.86 5.10 11.51
CA ASP A 107 -6.32 4.30 12.65
C ASP A 107 -5.81 4.89 13.97
N SER A 108 -4.51 5.18 14.06
CA SER A 108 -3.94 5.82 15.26
C SER A 108 -4.57 7.18 15.57
N LEU A 109 -4.90 7.97 14.54
CA LEU A 109 -5.57 9.25 14.71
C LEU A 109 -7.01 9.06 15.19
N ALA A 110 -7.73 8.06 14.67
CA ALA A 110 -9.08 7.72 15.12
C ALA A 110 -9.10 7.33 16.61
N ILE A 111 -8.12 6.54 17.06
CA ILE A 111 -7.97 6.14 18.47
C ILE A 111 -7.77 7.38 19.35
N ILE A 112 -6.88 8.30 18.95
CA ILE A 112 -6.63 9.54 19.69
C ILE A 112 -7.92 10.37 19.79
N CYS A 113 -8.65 10.53 18.69
CA CYS A 113 -9.92 11.24 18.67
C CYS A 113 -10.96 10.59 19.60
N MET A 114 -11.05 9.26 19.62
CA MET A 114 -11.96 8.53 20.51
C MET A 114 -11.63 8.73 21.99
N ILE A 115 -10.34 8.71 22.35
CA ILE A 115 -9.89 8.99 23.72
C ILE A 115 -10.26 10.43 24.13
N VAL A 116 -10.09 11.39 23.23
CA VAL A 116 -10.46 12.80 23.48
C VAL A 116 -11.97 12.95 23.67
N ILE A 117 -12.79 12.31 22.84
CA ILE A 117 -14.25 12.32 22.98
C ILE A 117 -14.68 11.66 24.30
N ALA A 118 -14.09 10.52 24.65
CA ALA A 118 -14.38 9.83 25.91
C ALA A 118 -14.01 10.66 27.15
N LEU A 119 -12.91 11.41 27.10
CA LEU A 119 -12.52 12.37 28.15
C LEU A 119 -13.49 13.56 28.24
N LEU A 120 -14.04 14.02 27.12
CA LEU A 120 -14.97 15.16 27.08
C LEU A 120 -16.37 14.77 27.57
N PHE A 121 -16.86 13.58 27.20
CA PHE A 121 -18.21 13.11 27.56
C PHE A 121 -18.34 12.60 29.00
N ILE A 122 -17.26 12.14 29.62
CA ILE A 122 -17.32 11.47 30.93
C ILE A 122 -16.57 12.30 31.99
N PRO A 123 -17.28 12.97 32.92
CA PRO A 123 -16.67 13.76 33.98
C PRO A 123 -16.00 12.91 35.09
N ASN A 124 -16.00 11.57 35.00
CA ASN A 124 -15.36 10.67 35.97
C ASN A 124 -14.13 9.94 35.38
N PRO A 125 -12.90 10.33 35.78
CA PRO A 125 -11.66 9.85 35.17
C PRO A 125 -11.39 8.35 35.37
N ILE A 126 -11.94 7.71 36.40
CA ILE A 126 -11.74 6.28 36.66
C ILE A 126 -12.50 5.43 35.63
N CYS A 127 -13.71 5.86 35.26
CA CYS A 127 -14.52 5.15 34.26
C CYS A 127 -13.91 5.30 32.87
N THR A 128 -13.45 6.50 32.52
CA THR A 128 -12.74 6.78 31.27
C THR A 128 -11.47 5.96 31.11
N PHE A 129 -10.74 5.72 32.21
CA PHE A 129 -9.53 4.88 32.18
C PHE A 129 -9.84 3.43 31.78
N TRP A 130 -10.86 2.82 32.37
CA TRP A 130 -11.28 1.44 32.01
C TRP A 130 -11.76 1.33 30.56
N ILE A 131 -12.47 2.34 30.07
CA ILE A 131 -12.94 2.40 28.68
C ILE A 131 -11.77 2.56 27.72
N THR A 132 -10.79 3.41 28.06
CA THR A 132 -9.58 3.59 27.26
C THR A 132 -8.79 2.28 27.16
N ILE A 133 -8.67 1.54 28.26
CA ILE A 133 -8.03 0.21 28.25
C ILE A 133 -8.81 -0.77 27.36
N ALA A 134 -10.14 -0.76 27.42
CA ALA A 134 -10.97 -1.63 26.59
C ALA A 134 -10.78 -1.32 25.09
N ILE A 135 -10.77 -0.03 24.72
CA ILE A 135 -10.50 0.44 23.34
C ILE A 135 -9.13 -0.05 22.86
N ILE A 136 -8.07 0.26 23.62
CA ILE A 136 -6.70 -0.15 23.29
C ILE A 136 -6.58 -1.67 23.14
N THR A 137 -7.28 -2.44 23.99
CA THR A 137 -7.26 -3.90 23.94
C THR A 137 -7.93 -4.44 22.67
N ILE A 138 -9.06 -3.85 22.26
CA ILE A 138 -9.75 -4.21 21.01
C ILE A 138 -8.84 -3.90 19.82
N ASP A 139 -8.21 -2.72 19.80
CA ASP A 139 -7.33 -2.30 18.69
C ASP A 139 -6.07 -3.17 18.58
N LEU A 140 -5.39 -3.41 19.70
CA LEU A 140 -4.25 -4.33 19.75
C LEU A 140 -4.66 -5.75 19.38
N GLY A 141 -5.88 -6.17 19.73
CA GLY A 141 -6.47 -7.42 19.31
C GLY A 141 -6.60 -7.49 17.79
N VAL A 142 -7.18 -6.47 17.16
CA VAL A 142 -7.37 -6.43 15.70
C VAL A 142 -6.02 -6.37 14.96
N ILE A 143 -5.10 -5.50 15.37
CA ILE A 143 -3.76 -5.40 14.77
C ILE A 143 -2.99 -6.73 14.98
N GLY A 144 -3.12 -7.33 16.16
CA GLY A 144 -2.52 -8.62 16.50
C GLY A 144 -3.06 -9.76 15.66
N PHE A 145 -4.38 -9.85 15.48
CA PHE A 145 -5.03 -10.83 14.60
C PHE A 145 -4.63 -10.64 13.14
N LEU A 146 -4.54 -9.39 12.68
CA LEU A 146 -4.05 -9.05 11.34
C LEU A 146 -2.60 -9.52 11.13
N SER A 147 -1.74 -9.30 12.13
CA SER A 147 -0.35 -9.76 12.09
C SER A 147 -0.23 -11.28 12.16
N LEU A 148 -1.06 -11.94 12.96
CA LEU A 148 -1.00 -13.39 13.19
C LEU A 148 -1.48 -14.17 11.96
N TRP A 149 -2.50 -13.67 11.27
CA TRP A 149 -3.10 -14.38 10.14
C TRP A 149 -2.34 -14.18 8.82
N SER A 150 -1.31 -13.32 8.76
CA SER A 150 -0.54 -13.03 7.53
C SER A 150 -1.44 -12.79 6.31
N VAL A 151 -2.63 -12.23 6.54
CA VAL A 151 -3.57 -11.93 5.48
C VAL A 151 -2.94 -10.82 4.65
N LYS A 152 -2.93 -11.01 3.32
CA LYS A 152 -2.63 -9.94 2.37
C LYS A 152 -3.65 -8.84 2.65
N LEU A 153 -3.18 -7.78 3.30
CA LEU A 153 -3.98 -6.61 3.70
C LEU A 153 -4.42 -5.88 2.44
N ASP A 154 -5.54 -6.32 1.87
CA ASP A 154 -6.18 -5.60 0.78
C ASP A 154 -6.90 -4.36 1.34
N PRO A 155 -6.87 -3.22 0.61
CA PRO A 155 -7.48 -1.96 1.06
C PRO A 155 -8.94 -2.10 1.50
N ILE A 156 -9.68 -2.99 0.84
CA ILE A 156 -11.09 -3.25 1.15
C ILE A 156 -11.21 -3.89 2.54
N SER A 157 -10.37 -4.89 2.85
CA SER A 157 -10.37 -5.55 4.17
C SER A 157 -9.99 -4.58 5.29
N MET A 158 -9.01 -3.70 5.03
CA MET A 158 -8.59 -2.67 5.99
C MET A 158 -9.72 -1.69 6.32
N ILE A 159 -10.45 -1.22 5.30
CA ILE A 159 -11.61 -0.32 5.50
C ILE A 159 -12.70 -1.04 6.31
N THR A 160 -13.01 -2.30 5.98
CA THR A 160 -14.02 -3.06 6.73
C THR A 160 -13.63 -3.29 8.19
N LEU A 161 -12.34 -3.45 8.49
CA LEU A 161 -11.85 -3.60 9.86
C LEU A 161 -11.96 -2.30 10.65
N ILE A 162 -11.55 -1.16 10.08
CA ILE A 162 -11.72 0.15 10.73
C ILE A 162 -13.20 0.44 10.98
N LEU A 163 -14.07 0.17 10.00
CA LEU A 163 -15.51 0.38 10.13
C LEU A 163 -16.10 -0.53 11.23
N SER A 164 -15.64 -1.79 11.34
CA SER A 164 -16.03 -2.69 12.42
C SER A 164 -15.61 -2.18 13.80
N ILE A 165 -14.37 -1.69 13.93
CA ILE A 165 -13.87 -1.06 15.16
C ILE A 165 -14.72 0.17 15.51
N GLY A 166 -14.99 1.03 14.53
CA GLY A 166 -15.82 2.23 14.71
C GLY A 166 -17.20 1.92 15.27
N PHE A 167 -17.89 0.91 14.70
CA PHE A 167 -19.19 0.46 15.21
C PHE A 167 -19.09 -0.16 16.61
N SER A 168 -18.04 -0.91 16.91
CA SER A 168 -17.83 -1.51 18.24
C SER A 168 -17.65 -0.42 19.31
N ILE A 169 -16.92 0.64 18.98
CA ILE A 169 -16.71 1.78 19.88
C ILE A 169 -17.99 2.61 20.05
N GLU A 170 -18.74 2.86 18.97
CA GLU A 170 -20.03 3.56 19.03
C GLU A 170 -20.99 2.85 20.00
N PHE A 171 -21.08 1.52 19.92
CA PHE A 171 -21.88 0.73 20.84
C PHE A 171 -21.43 0.89 22.30
N SER A 172 -20.12 0.83 22.55
CA SER A 172 -19.56 1.00 23.90
C SER A 172 -19.83 2.40 24.47
N ALA A 173 -19.76 3.43 23.63
CA ALA A 173 -20.07 4.82 24.01
C ALA A 173 -21.55 4.99 24.38
N HIS A 174 -22.48 4.42 23.60
CA HIS A 174 -23.91 4.44 23.93
C HIS A 174 -24.22 3.71 25.25
N VAL A 175 -23.62 2.55 25.47
CA VAL A 175 -23.73 1.79 26.74
C VAL A 175 -23.25 2.62 27.91
N THR A 176 -22.09 3.24 27.77
CA THR A 176 -21.51 4.06 28.83
C THR A 176 -22.33 5.32 29.09
N TYR A 177 -22.81 5.99 28.04
CA TYR A 177 -23.66 7.17 28.17
C TYR A 177 -24.98 6.84 28.86
N GLY A 178 -25.64 5.74 28.49
CA GLY A 178 -26.84 5.25 29.18
C GLY A 178 -26.60 4.92 30.66
N PHE A 179 -25.43 4.37 30.98
CA PHE A 179 -25.03 4.11 32.37
C PHE A 179 -24.83 5.39 33.19
N ILE A 180 -24.24 6.43 32.58
CA ILE A 180 -23.93 7.71 33.25
C ILE A 180 -25.15 8.62 33.35
N SER A 181 -25.98 8.69 32.31
CA SER A 181 -27.15 9.58 32.22
C SER A 181 -28.33 9.14 33.11
N ASN A 182 -28.21 8.01 33.81
CA ASN A 182 -29.19 7.61 34.82
C ASN A 182 -28.98 8.39 36.12
N GLU A 183 -29.84 9.39 36.35
CA GLU A 183 -29.88 10.25 37.54
C GLU A 183 -30.36 9.55 38.83
N GLN A 184 -30.70 8.26 38.76
CA GLN A 184 -31.15 7.51 39.94
C GLN A 184 -29.94 7.03 40.74
N ASN A 185 -29.96 7.26 42.06
CA ASN A 185 -28.97 6.88 43.08
C ASN A 185 -28.90 5.33 43.28
N LEU A 186 -28.79 4.59 42.19
CA LEU A 186 -28.84 3.13 42.12
C LEU A 186 -27.43 2.53 42.24
N ASN A 187 -27.38 1.31 42.75
CA ASN A 187 -26.15 0.53 42.90
C ASN A 187 -25.51 0.32 41.51
N PRO A 188 -24.17 0.22 41.35
CA PRO A 188 -23.52 0.08 40.03
C PRO A 188 -24.05 -1.12 39.22
N LYS A 189 -24.52 -2.16 39.90
CA LYS A 189 -25.13 -3.34 39.29
C LYS A 189 -26.50 -3.03 38.66
N GLU A 190 -27.32 -2.25 39.34
CA GLU A 190 -28.66 -1.85 38.89
C GLU A 190 -28.57 -0.82 37.75
N ARG A 191 -27.60 0.09 37.80
CA ARG A 191 -27.29 1.01 36.68
C ARG A 191 -26.87 0.27 35.42
N CYS A 192 -26.14 -0.84 35.55
CA CYS A 192 -25.72 -1.66 34.42
C CYS A 192 -26.94 -2.38 33.80
N ILE A 193 -27.82 -2.93 34.63
CA ILE A 193 -29.06 -3.58 34.18
C ILE A 193 -29.97 -2.57 33.47
N ASP A 194 -30.21 -1.39 34.05
CA ASP A 194 -31.09 -0.36 33.46
C ASP A 194 -30.53 0.24 32.15
N ALA A 195 -29.20 0.43 32.08
CA ALA A 195 -28.55 0.83 30.82
C ALA A 195 -28.71 -0.25 29.74
N MET A 196 -28.52 -1.52 30.08
CA MET A 196 -28.73 -2.63 29.14
C MET A 196 -30.20 -2.76 28.71
N GLU A 197 -31.16 -2.53 29.62
CA GLU A 197 -32.60 -2.54 29.31
C GLU A 197 -32.99 -1.40 28.36
N LYS A 198 -32.49 -0.18 28.59
CA LYS A 198 -32.71 0.98 27.71
C LYS A 198 -32.05 0.84 26.33
N LEU A 199 -30.94 0.12 26.24
CA LEU A 199 -30.31 -0.21 24.96
C LEU A 199 -31.01 -1.34 24.21
N ALA A 200 -31.61 -2.29 24.93
CA ALA A 200 -32.36 -3.39 24.33
C ALA A 200 -33.74 -2.96 23.79
N TRP A 201 -34.33 -1.91 24.36
CA TRP A 201 -35.59 -1.33 23.90
C TRP A 201 -35.46 0.17 23.66
N PRO A 202 -35.16 0.62 22.42
CA PRO A 202 -35.21 2.04 22.07
C PRO A 202 -36.69 2.41 21.94
N GLY A 203 -37.31 2.76 23.06
CA GLY A 203 -38.68 3.29 23.11
C GLY A 203 -38.76 4.70 22.57
#